data_AF-A0AA38Y730-F1
#
_entry.id   AF-A0AA38Y730-F1
#
_cell.length_a   1.000
_cell.length_b   1.000
_cell.length_c   1.000
_cell.angle_alpha   90.00
_cell.angle_beta   90.00
_cell.angle_gamma   90.00
#
_symmetry.space_group_name_H-M   'P 1'
#
loop_
_entity.id
_entity.type
_entity.pdbx_description
1 polymer ?
#
loop_
_entity_poly.entity_id
_entity_poly.type
_entity_poly.pdbx_seq_one_letter_code
_entity_poly.pdbx_strand_id
1 'polypeptide(L)'
;MTAVPPPQVVVVDFHHARGPEVEFWVDPAGVELCRRNDWSLLPFMALSDGAHAMAEEFSYFTLLNRGTDGGAETEVEAGATSLFGISCTRQIRSEKLKRRSADVTRSTVQKAVVVITSTARGMGELRERVGAVTAAWFKQE
;
A
#
# COMPACT_ATOMS: atom_id res chain seq x y z
N MET A 1 -8.61 -19.79 17.36
CA MET A 1 -7.51 -19.54 16.42
C MET A 1 -7.97 -18.45 15.47
N THR A 2 -7.43 -17.24 15.61
CA THR A 2 -7.67 -16.14 14.65
C THR A 2 -7.14 -16.56 13.30
N ALA A 3 -8.01 -16.61 12.28
CA ALA A 3 -7.60 -16.98 10.94
C ALA A 3 -6.57 -15.96 10.42
N VAL A 4 -5.43 -16.45 9.93
CA VAL A 4 -4.40 -15.61 9.33
C VAL A 4 -4.98 -15.03 8.03
N PRO A 5 -5.04 -13.69 7.86
CA PRO A 5 -5.61 -13.12 6.66
C PRO A 5 -4.73 -13.46 5.44
N PRO A 6 -5.33 -13.73 4.27
CA PRO A 6 -4.57 -13.91 3.04
C PRO A 6 -3.84 -12.62 2.67
N PRO A 7 -2.72 -12.69 1.93
CA PRO A 7 -1.99 -11.51 1.50
C PRO A 7 -2.90 -10.53 0.75
N GLN A 8 -2.75 -9.24 1.05
CA GLN A 8 -3.53 -8.18 0.43
C GLN A 8 -2.65 -7.33 -0.48
N VAL A 9 -3.25 -6.82 -1.57
CA VAL A 9 -2.59 -5.91 -2.51
C VAL A 9 -3.41 -4.64 -2.63
N VAL A 10 -2.77 -3.48 -2.45
CA VAL A 10 -3.41 -2.16 -2.53
C VAL A 10 -2.55 -1.22 -3.35
N VAL A 11 -3.21 -0.40 -4.17
CA VAL A 11 -2.57 0.68 -4.93
C VAL A 11 -2.85 1.99 -4.22
N VAL A 12 -1.79 2.75 -3.98
CA VAL A 12 -1.83 4.08 -3.36
C VAL A 12 -1.41 5.11 -4.40
N ASP A 13 -2.20 6.16 -4.56
CA ASP A 13 -1.92 7.30 -5.42
C ASP A 13 -1.51 8.53 -4.60
N PHE A 14 -0.90 9.51 -5.25
CA PHE A 14 -0.61 10.81 -4.66
C PHE A 14 -1.46 11.90 -5.32
N HIS A 15 -2.44 12.41 -4.57
CA HIS A 15 -3.17 13.59 -4.99
C HIS A 15 -2.48 14.86 -4.53
N HIS A 16 -2.16 15.75 -5.47
CA HIS A 16 -1.36 16.96 -5.21
C HIS A 16 -1.87 17.90 -4.12
N ALA A 17 -3.17 17.87 -3.80
CA ALA A 17 -3.80 18.68 -2.75
C ALA A 17 -4.22 17.89 -1.50
N ARG A 18 -4.38 16.57 -1.60
CA ARG A 18 -4.89 15.72 -0.49
C ARG A 18 -3.80 14.81 0.10
N GLY A 19 -2.69 14.66 -0.60
CA GLY A 19 -1.62 13.75 -0.23
C GLY A 19 -1.87 12.32 -0.73
N PRO A 20 -1.16 11.34 -0.14
CA PRO A 20 -1.34 9.92 -0.41
C PRO A 20 -2.77 9.44 -0.12
N GLU A 21 -3.38 8.73 -1.06
CA GLU A 21 -4.71 8.14 -0.90
C GLU A 21 -4.75 6.72 -1.50
N VAL A 22 -5.56 5.84 -0.91
CA VAL A 22 -5.82 4.52 -1.51
C VAL A 22 -6.59 4.73 -2.80
N GLU A 23 -6.07 4.24 -3.92
CA GLU A 23 -6.75 4.24 -5.21
C GLU A 23 -7.74 3.06 -5.28
N PHE A 24 -7.24 1.85 -5.01
CA PHE A 24 -8.08 0.64 -4.91
C PHE A 24 -7.35 -0.51 -4.21
N TRP A 25 -8.14 -1.45 -3.69
CA TRP A 25 -7.69 -2.77 -3.25
C TRP A 25 -7.96 -3.80 -4.35
N VAL A 26 -7.04 -4.74 -4.54
CA VAL A 26 -7.23 -5.84 -5.51
C VAL A 26 -8.31 -6.82 -5.03
N ASP A 27 -8.36 -7.06 -3.72
CA ASP A 27 -9.37 -7.87 -3.06
C ASP A 27 -10.23 -6.98 -2.13
N PRO A 28 -11.57 -6.97 -2.27
CA PRO A 28 -12.47 -6.24 -1.37
C PRO A 28 -12.29 -6.58 0.12
N ALA A 29 -11.83 -7.79 0.45
CA ALA A 29 -11.54 -8.17 1.84
C ALA A 29 -10.48 -7.27 2.50
N GLY A 30 -9.59 -6.68 1.70
CA GLY A 30 -8.60 -5.71 2.16
C GLY A 30 -9.20 -4.41 2.67
N VAL A 31 -10.33 -3.96 2.08
CA VAL A 31 -11.07 -2.77 2.55
C VAL A 31 -11.61 -3.00 3.95
N GLU A 32 -12.24 -4.15 4.18
CA GLU A 32 -12.78 -4.52 5.50
C GLU A 32 -11.67 -4.70 6.54
N LEU A 33 -10.54 -5.29 6.13
CA LEU A 33 -9.36 -5.45 6.98
C LEU A 33 -8.77 -4.08 7.37
N CYS A 34 -8.67 -3.16 6.42
CA CYS A 34 -8.21 -1.78 6.64
C CYS A 34 -9.13 -1.04 7.62
N ARG A 35 -10.45 -1.08 7.40
CA ARG A 35 -11.45 -0.40 8.24
C ARG A 35 -11.42 -0.90 9.68
N ARG A 36 -11.43 -2.22 9.87
CA ARG A 36 -11.39 -2.86 11.19
C ARG A 36 -10.12 -2.50 11.97
N ASN A 37 -9.00 -2.34 11.28
CA ASN A 37 -7.71 -2.12 11.89
C ASN A 37 -7.25 -0.65 11.89
N ASP A 38 -8.10 0.28 11.46
CA ASP A 38 -7.78 1.72 11.37
C ASP A 38 -6.43 1.98 10.69
N TRP A 39 -6.27 1.45 9.48
CA TRP A 39 -5.06 1.67 8.67
C TRP A 39 -5.10 3.00 7.91
N SER A 40 -5.61 4.06 8.54
CA SER A 40 -5.74 5.40 7.96
C SER A 40 -4.40 5.99 7.51
N LEU A 41 -3.29 5.60 8.15
CA LEU A 41 -1.92 6.04 7.80
C LEU A 41 -1.23 5.17 6.73
N LEU A 42 -1.85 4.07 6.26
CA LEU A 42 -1.25 3.18 5.26
C LEU A 42 -0.77 3.94 4.01
N PRO A 43 -1.52 4.89 3.43
CA PRO A 43 -1.05 5.64 2.26
C PRO A 43 0.26 6.39 2.51
N PHE A 44 0.41 6.99 3.68
CA PHE A 44 1.62 7.74 4.05
C PHE A 44 2.81 6.82 4.31
N MET A 45 2.58 5.60 4.80
CA MET A 45 3.65 4.60 4.93
C MET A 45 4.09 4.03 3.57
N ALA A 46 3.16 3.96 2.61
CA ALA A 46 3.42 3.46 1.26
C ALA A 46 4.19 4.46 0.39
N LEU A 47 3.90 5.76 0.54
CA LEU A 47 4.52 6.88 -0.17
C LEU A 47 5.30 7.77 0.81
N SER A 48 6.52 7.37 1.16
CA SER A 48 7.45 8.18 1.96
C SER A 48 7.71 9.52 1.26
N ASP A 49 7.81 10.60 2.04
CA ASP A 49 7.99 11.97 1.52
C ASP A 49 9.23 12.12 0.62
N GLY A 50 10.25 11.27 0.78
CA GLY A 50 11.45 11.24 -0.07
C GLY A 50 11.28 10.58 -1.46
N ALA A 51 10.20 9.83 -1.69
CA ALA A 51 10.01 9.02 -2.89
C ALA A 51 9.78 9.81 -4.18
N HIS A 52 9.75 11.15 -4.10
CA HIS A 52 9.76 12.04 -5.26
C HIS A 52 11.13 12.27 -5.88
N ALA A 53 12.21 11.94 -5.18
CA ALA A 53 13.56 12.08 -5.71
C ALA A 53 14.02 10.85 -6.52
N MET A 54 13.29 9.73 -6.44
CA MET A 54 13.70 8.44 -6.98
C MET A 54 12.72 7.92 -8.04
N ALA A 55 13.24 7.24 -9.06
CA ALA A 55 12.40 6.55 -10.05
C ALA A 55 11.72 5.30 -9.47
N GLU A 56 12.36 4.68 -8.47
CA GLU A 56 11.89 3.54 -7.71
C GLU A 56 12.35 3.67 -6.26
N GLU A 57 11.44 3.44 -5.31
CA GLU A 57 11.76 3.34 -3.89
C GLU A 57 10.95 2.21 -3.25
N PHE A 58 11.53 1.55 -2.25
CA PHE A 58 10.85 0.55 -1.45
C PHE A 58 10.68 1.02 -0.01
N SER A 59 9.47 0.86 0.54
CA SER A 59 9.19 1.06 1.97
C SER A 59 8.79 -0.27 2.61
N TYR A 60 9.19 -0.47 3.86
CA TYR A 60 8.83 -1.62 4.68
C TYR A 60 8.21 -1.12 5.98
N PHE A 61 7.05 -1.65 6.34
CA PHE A 61 6.33 -1.21 7.52
C PHE A 61 5.53 -2.35 8.14
N THR A 62 5.05 -2.15 9.36
CA THR A 62 4.16 -3.09 10.04
C THR A 62 2.78 -2.47 10.21
N LEU A 63 1.77 -3.33 10.20
CA LEU A 63 0.38 -2.97 10.40
C LEU A 63 -0.18 -3.77 11.57
N LEU A 64 -0.88 -3.10 12.48
CA LEU A 64 -1.59 -3.78 13.56
C LEU A 64 -2.79 -4.53 12.98
N ASN A 65 -2.92 -5.81 13.30
CA ASN A 65 -4.13 -6.60 13.09
C ASN A 65 -4.76 -6.90 14.45
N ARG A 66 -5.87 -6.24 14.77
CA ARG A 66 -6.61 -6.34 16.03
C ARG A 66 -7.35 -7.66 16.22
N GLY A 67 -7.43 -8.52 15.20
CA GLY A 67 -8.12 -9.81 15.27
C GLY A 67 -9.61 -9.75 14.89
N THR A 68 -10.35 -10.84 15.10
CA THR A 68 -11.78 -10.96 14.73
C THR A 68 -12.73 -10.42 15.78
N ASP A 69 -12.25 -10.22 17.00
CA ASP A 69 -13.11 -9.98 18.16
C ASP A 69 -13.12 -8.47 18.39
N GLY A 70 -14.11 -7.80 17.81
CA GLY A 70 -14.34 -6.36 17.94
C GLY A 70 -14.80 -5.92 19.34
N GLY A 71 -14.22 -6.52 20.39
CA GLY A 71 -14.42 -6.13 21.77
C GLY A 71 -13.78 -4.78 22.06
N ALA A 72 -14.42 -4.02 22.94
CA ALA A 72 -14.09 -2.65 23.32
C ALA A 72 -12.58 -2.40 23.53
N GLU A 73 -12.22 -1.12 23.40
CA GLU A 73 -10.89 -0.49 23.56
C GLU A 73 -10.13 -0.81 24.86
N THR A 74 -10.66 -1.73 25.68
CA THR A 74 -10.21 -2.09 27.02
C THR A 74 -9.54 -3.48 27.11
N GLU A 75 -9.55 -4.29 26.04
CA GLU A 75 -8.89 -5.62 26.02
C GLU A 75 -7.96 -5.78 24.81
N VAL A 76 -6.79 -5.13 24.84
CA VAL A 76 -5.82 -5.12 23.73
C VAL A 76 -5.07 -6.45 23.54
N GLU A 77 -5.17 -7.44 24.43
CA GLU A 77 -4.10 -8.45 24.51
C GLU A 77 -4.44 -9.86 23.99
N ALA A 78 -5.71 -10.22 23.80
CA ALA A 78 -6.06 -11.57 23.36
C ALA A 78 -6.23 -11.68 21.83
N GLY A 79 -5.12 -11.65 21.08
CA GLY A 79 -5.11 -12.06 19.67
C GLY A 79 -4.71 -11.01 18.63
N ALA A 80 -4.20 -9.86 19.06
CA ALA A 80 -3.58 -8.89 18.16
C ALA A 80 -2.27 -9.45 17.56
N THR A 81 -2.05 -9.21 16.27
CA THR A 81 -0.85 -9.65 15.55
C THR A 81 -0.30 -8.54 14.66
N SER A 82 0.97 -8.64 14.27
CA SER A 82 1.56 -7.76 13.25
C SER A 82 1.40 -8.37 11.85
N LEU A 83 0.99 -7.55 10.90
CA LEU A 83 1.17 -7.80 9.48
C LEU A 83 2.35 -6.97 8.96
N PHE A 84 2.91 -7.37 7.83
CA PHE A 84 4.10 -6.79 7.24
C PHE A 84 3.74 -6.25 5.86
N GLY A 85 3.96 -4.95 5.67
CA GLY A 85 3.79 -4.24 4.41
C GLY A 85 5.13 -4.03 3.71
N ILE A 86 5.13 -4.22 2.40
CA ILE A 86 6.16 -3.73 1.49
C ILE A 86 5.49 -2.90 0.41
N SER A 87 5.98 -1.69 0.16
CA SER A 87 5.56 -0.88 -0.98
C SER A 87 6.71 -0.75 -1.99
N CYS A 88 6.35 -0.68 -3.27
CA CYS A 88 7.23 -0.16 -4.31
C CYS A 88 6.56 1.05 -4.92
N THR A 89 7.23 2.19 -4.81
CA THR A 89 6.81 3.47 -5.37
C THR A 89 7.50 3.69 -6.70
N ARG A 90 6.75 4.17 -7.68
CA ARG A 90 7.30 4.65 -8.96
C ARG A 90 6.65 5.93 -9.40
N GLN A 91 7.30 6.60 -10.34
CA GLN A 91 6.82 7.83 -10.95
C GLN A 91 6.80 7.75 -12.46
N ILE A 92 5.83 8.43 -13.06
CA ILE A 92 5.74 8.62 -14.51
C ILE A 92 5.47 10.09 -14.81
N ARG A 93 6.10 10.63 -15.86
CA ARG A 93 5.76 11.97 -16.35
C ARG A 93 4.32 11.97 -16.86
N SER A 94 3.55 12.99 -16.51
CA SER A 94 2.13 13.10 -16.89
C SER A 94 1.90 13.11 -18.40
N GLU A 95 2.90 13.54 -19.18
CA GLU A 95 2.91 13.51 -20.65
C GLU A 95 2.99 12.09 -21.23
N LYS A 96 3.48 11.12 -20.46
CA LYS A 96 3.61 9.71 -20.86
C LYS A 96 2.41 8.85 -20.41
N LEU A 97 1.40 9.44 -19.78
CA LEU A 97 0.20 8.72 -19.39
C LEU A 97 -0.66 8.39 -20.62
N LYS A 98 -1.10 7.14 -20.75
CA LYS A 98 -2.07 6.72 -21.78
C LYS A 98 -3.40 7.46 -21.64
N ARG A 99 -3.81 7.69 -20.40
CA ARG A 99 -5.03 8.42 -20.06
C ARG A 99 -4.69 9.42 -18.96
N ARG A 100 -4.63 10.70 -19.32
CA ARG A 100 -4.43 11.79 -18.37
C ARG A 100 -5.79 12.30 -17.90
N SER A 101 -6.09 12.14 -16.63
CA SER A 101 -7.29 12.70 -16.02
C SER A 101 -7.14 14.21 -15.77
N ALA A 102 -8.25 14.93 -15.65
CA ALA A 102 -8.28 16.38 -15.51
C ALA A 102 -7.65 16.90 -14.21
N ASP A 103 -7.64 16.08 -13.16
CA ASP A 103 -7.04 16.34 -11.86
C ASP A 103 -5.50 16.16 -11.84
N VAL A 104 -4.91 15.63 -12.92
CA VAL A 104 -3.45 15.52 -13.08
C VAL A 104 -2.87 16.87 -13.51
N THR A 105 -2.60 17.71 -12.51
CA THR A 105 -2.05 19.07 -12.68
C THR A 105 -0.52 19.13 -12.58
N ARG A 106 0.11 18.14 -11.92
CA ARG A 106 1.57 18.04 -11.79
C ARG A 106 2.22 17.44 -13.05
N SER A 107 3.54 17.65 -13.18
CA SER A 107 4.36 17.10 -14.26
C SER A 107 4.65 15.60 -14.09
N THR A 108 4.46 15.06 -12.90
CA THR A 108 4.59 13.63 -12.59
C THR A 108 3.38 13.11 -11.82
N VAL A 109 3.06 11.84 -12.05
CA VAL A 109 2.15 11.02 -11.22
C VAL A 109 2.99 10.02 -10.46
N GLN A 110 2.70 9.88 -9.17
CA GLN A 110 3.40 9.00 -8.25
C GLN A 110 2.39 8.04 -7.63
N LYS A 111 2.67 6.74 -7.71
CA LYS A 111 1.84 5.69 -7.10
C LYS A 111 2.74 4.62 -6.48
N ALA A 112 2.18 3.88 -5.56
CA ALA A 112 2.81 2.71 -4.95
C ALA A 112 1.92 1.48 -5.08
N VAL A 113 2.54 0.34 -5.39
CA VAL A 113 1.91 -0.97 -5.17
C VAL A 113 2.39 -1.47 -3.81
N VAL A 114 1.45 -1.84 -2.96
CA VAL A 114 1.71 -2.33 -1.61
C VAL A 114 1.25 -3.78 -1.51
N VAL A 115 2.08 -4.63 -0.92
CA VAL A 115 1.70 -5.99 -0.51
C VAL A 115 1.76 -6.09 1.00
N ILE A 116 0.69 -6.63 1.60
CA ILE A 116 0.56 -6.86 3.03
C ILE A 116 0.47 -8.37 3.27
N THR A 117 1.29 -8.89 4.16
CA THR A 117 1.39 -10.32 4.46
C THR A 117 1.47 -10.57 5.97
N SER A 118 1.10 -11.76 6.41
CA SER A 118 1.20 -12.20 7.81
C SER A 118 2.60 -12.62 8.23
N THR A 119 3.56 -12.70 7.30
CA THR A 119 4.93 -13.13 7.58
C THR A 119 5.96 -12.24 6.90
N ALA A 120 7.05 -11.94 7.61
CA ALA A 120 8.22 -11.28 7.04
C ALA A 120 9.13 -12.24 6.25
N ARG A 121 8.87 -13.55 6.29
CA ARG A 121 9.65 -14.54 5.55
C ARG A 121 9.44 -14.34 4.05
N GLY A 122 10.54 -14.33 3.28
CA GLY A 122 10.50 -14.14 1.83
C GLY A 122 10.38 -12.67 1.37
N MET A 123 10.54 -11.69 2.28
CA MET A 123 10.41 -10.27 1.90
C MET A 123 11.40 -9.83 0.81
N GLY A 124 12.60 -10.44 0.74
CA GLY A 124 13.56 -10.19 -0.33
C GLY A 124 13.06 -10.62 -1.70
N GLU A 125 12.46 -11.80 -1.81
CA GLU A 125 11.83 -12.28 -3.04
C GLU A 125 10.59 -11.45 -3.38
N LEU A 126 9.79 -11.10 -2.36
CA LEU A 126 8.61 -10.27 -2.54
C LEU A 126 8.98 -8.88 -3.06
N ARG A 127 10.08 -8.28 -2.60
CA ARG A 127 10.62 -7.02 -3.12
C ARG A 127 10.87 -7.09 -4.62
N GLU A 128 11.54 -8.14 -5.11
CA GLU A 128 11.79 -8.31 -6.55
C GLU A 128 10.49 -8.42 -7.34
N ARG A 129 9.54 -9.23 -6.85
CA ARG A 129 8.23 -9.43 -7.49
C ARG A 129 7.40 -8.15 -7.51
N VAL A 130 7.32 -7.43 -6.39
CA VAL A 130 6.57 -6.17 -6.28
C VAL A 130 7.22 -5.08 -7.13
N GLY A 131 8.55 -5.02 -7.19
CA GLY A 131 9.26 -4.13 -8.12
C GLY A 131 8.89 -4.40 -9.58
N ALA A 132 8.92 -5.67 -10.01
CA ALA A 132 8.55 -6.07 -11.36
C ALA A 132 7.07 -5.77 -11.70
N VAL A 133 6.15 -6.06 -10.77
CA VAL A 133 4.72 -5.77 -10.93
C VAL A 133 4.46 -4.27 -11.02
N THR A 134 5.09 -3.48 -10.15
CA THR A 134 4.98 -2.02 -10.17
C THR A 134 5.55 -1.45 -11.46
N ALA A 135 6.67 -1.99 -11.94
CA ALA A 135 7.25 -1.63 -13.23
C ALA A 135 6.27 -1.85 -14.38
N ALA A 136 5.66 -3.04 -14.43
CA ALA A 136 4.70 -3.41 -15.46
C ALA A 136 3.42 -2.54 -15.38
N TRP A 137 2.91 -2.29 -14.17
CA TRP A 137 1.74 -1.43 -13.95
C TRP A 137 1.98 0.01 -14.44
N PHE A 138 3.17 0.55 -14.18
CA PHE A 138 3.55 1.89 -14.63
C PHE A 138 3.96 1.96 -16.10
N LYS A 139 4.21 0.82 -16.75
CA LYS A 139 4.54 0.76 -18.16
C LYS A 139 3.28 1.01 -19.01
N GLN A 140 2.90 2.28 -19.10
CA GLN A 140 1.80 2.74 -19.93
C GLN A 140 2.23 2.95 -21.39
N GLU A 141 3.04 2.05 -21.96
CA GLU A 141 3.39 2.05 -23.40
C GLU A 141 2.37 1.27 -24.23
#